data_AF-A0A348V5I1-F1
#
_entry.id   AF-A0A348V5I1-F1
#
_cell.length_a   1.000
_cell.length_b   1.000
_cell.length_c   1.000
_cell.angle_alpha   90.00
_cell.angle_beta   90.00
_cell.angle_gamma   90.00
#
_symmetry.space_group_name_H-M   'P 1'
#
loop_
_entity.id
_entity.type
_entity.pdbx_description
1 polymer ?
#
loop_
_entity_poly.entity_id
_entity_poly.type
_entity_poly.pdbx_seq_one_letter_code
_entity_poly.pdbx_strand_id
1 'polypeptide(L)' 'MDVYDVVVKLVGPIEPVGETNADNSRFSNIEEMTELVDRLVKDIADVARFNKDRGEYSMKRAGQHAHHFLLSLGMEDY' A
#
# COMPACT_ATOMS: atom_id res chain seq x y z
N MET A 1 12.87 -6.83 12.80
CA MET A 1 12.44 -7.53 11.57
C MET A 1 10.96 -7.71 11.65
N ASP A 2 10.23 -6.67 11.24
CA ASP A 2 8.80 -6.70 11.00
C ASP A 2 8.52 -6.91 9.50
N VAL A 3 7.25 -6.80 9.09
CA VAL A 3 6.85 -6.98 7.68
C VAL A 3 7.48 -5.90 6.79
N TYR A 4 7.61 -4.67 7.29
CA TYR A 4 8.25 -3.58 6.54
C TYR A 4 9.73 -3.89 6.28
N ASP A 5 10.46 -4.33 7.30
CA ASP A 5 11.87 -4.72 7.18
C ASP A 5 12.05 -5.84 6.13
N VAL A 6 11.12 -6.80 6.05
CA VAL A 6 11.18 -7.90 5.08
C VAL A 6 10.96 -7.37 3.66
N VAL A 7 9.91 -6.57 3.44
CA VAL A 7 9.60 -6.00 2.13
C VAL A 7 10.75 -5.12 1.62
N VAL A 8 11.28 -4.22 2.46
CA VAL A 8 12.40 -3.35 2.08
C VAL A 8 13.67 -4.16 1.78
N LYS A 9 13.92 -5.25 2.50
CA LYS A 9 15.06 -6.14 2.20
C LYS A 9 14.89 -6.93 0.91
N LEU A 10 13.65 -7.32 0.56
CA LEU A 10 13.37 -8.06 -0.67
C LEU A 10 13.45 -7.16 -1.90
N VAL A 11 12.81 -5.99 -1.85
CA VAL A 11 12.76 -5.05 -2.97
C VAL A 11 14.08 -4.27 -3.11
N GLY A 12 14.73 -3.92 -2.00
CA GLY A 12 15.95 -3.12 -2.00
C GLY A 12 15.70 -1.60 -1.93
N PRO A 13 16.77 -0.79 -2.02
CA PRO A 13 16.68 0.66 -1.90
C PRO A 13 15.99 1.28 -3.12
N ILE A 14 15.13 2.29 -2.90
CA ILE A 14 14.35 2.97 -3.94
C ILE A 14 14.79 4.41 -4.23
N GLU A 15 15.54 5.04 -3.33
CA GLU A 15 15.90 6.46 -3.41
C GLU A 15 17.05 6.70 -4.42
N PRO A 16 16.97 7.50 -5.48
CA PRO A 16 18.10 7.73 -6.38
C PRO A 16 19.32 8.37 -5.67
N VAL A 17 20.53 8.10 -6.17
CA VAL A 17 21.82 8.64 -5.66
C VAL A 17 22.62 9.42 -6.68
N GLY A 18 22.15 9.56 -7.92
CA GLY A 18 22.84 10.30 -8.97
C GLY A 18 24.00 9.53 -9.61
N GLU A 19 24.01 8.20 -9.49
CA GLU A 19 24.91 7.32 -10.23
C GLU A 19 24.06 6.42 -11.13
N THR A 20 24.27 6.51 -12.44
CA THR A 20 23.37 5.93 -13.44
C THR A 20 23.09 4.44 -13.23
N ASN A 21 24.10 3.64 -12.89
CA ASN A 21 23.89 2.20 -12.74
C ASN A 21 23.10 1.86 -11.47
N ALA A 22 23.45 2.50 -10.34
CA ALA A 22 22.71 2.38 -9.10
C ALA A 22 21.26 2.87 -9.30
N ASP A 23 21.06 4.00 -9.96
CA ASP A 23 19.73 4.58 -10.18
C ASP A 23 18.87 3.72 -11.10
N ASN A 24 19.45 3.04 -12.09
CA ASN A 24 18.72 2.04 -12.88
C ASN A 24 18.21 0.88 -12.01
N SER A 25 19.02 0.39 -11.07
CA SER A 25 18.57 -0.64 -10.12
C SER A 25 17.49 -0.09 -9.17
N ARG A 26 17.65 1.13 -8.65
CA ARG A 26 16.68 1.75 -7.74
C ARG A 26 15.36 2.08 -8.44
N PHE A 27 15.41 2.40 -9.73
CA PHE A 27 14.22 2.54 -10.57
C PHE A 27 13.44 1.22 -10.67
N SER A 28 14.12 0.10 -10.97
CA SER A 28 13.47 -1.21 -10.94
C SER A 28 12.86 -1.53 -9.57
N ASN A 29 13.53 -1.16 -8.49
CA ASN A 29 13.03 -1.38 -7.13
C ASN A 29 11.79 -0.51 -6.82
N ILE A 30 11.74 0.75 -7.27
CA ILE A 30 10.55 1.60 -7.04
C ILE A 30 9.36 1.13 -7.89
N GLU A 31 9.58 0.58 -9.08
CA GLU A 31 8.53 -0.09 -9.87
C GLU A 31 7.93 -1.27 -9.10
N GLU A 32 8.76 -2.17 -8.56
CA GLU A 32 8.28 -3.30 -7.76
C GLU A 32 7.58 -2.87 -6.47
N MET A 33 8.14 -1.87 -5.76
CA MET A 33 7.52 -1.33 -4.54
C MET A 33 6.15 -0.71 -4.82
N THR A 34 6.02 0.05 -5.91
CA THR A 34 4.75 0.70 -6.25
C THR A 34 3.70 -0.30 -6.73
N GLU A 35 4.09 -1.35 -7.45
CA GLU A 35 3.19 -2.46 -7.79
C GLU A 35 2.66 -3.17 -6.53
N LEU A 36 3.53 -3.45 -5.56
CA LEU A 36 3.12 -4.07 -4.29
C LEU A 36 2.14 -3.18 -3.52
N VAL A 37 2.45 -1.88 -3.40
CA VAL A 37 1.58 -0.92 -2.70
C VAL A 37 0.23 -0.79 -3.39
N ASP A 38 0.19 -0.71 -4.73
CA ASP A 38 -1.07 -0.65 -5.49
C ASP A 38 -1.98 -1.86 -5.20
N ARG A 39 -1.42 -3.07 -5.19
CA ARG A 39 -2.16 -4.30 -4.88
C ARG A 39 -2.71 -4.29 -3.45
N LEU A 40 -1.87 -3.91 -2.47
CA LEU A 40 -2.28 -3.84 -1.07
C LEU A 40 -3.37 -2.78 -0.84
N VAL A 41 -3.25 -1.62 -1.48
CA VAL A 41 -4.25 -0.55 -1.40
C VAL A 41 -5.58 -1.00 -2.03
N LYS A 42 -5.55 -1.73 -3.15
CA LYS A 42 -6.77 -2.32 -3.75
C LYS A 42 -7.47 -3.32 -2.83
N ASP A 43 -6.72 -4.21 -2.19
CA ASP A 43 -7.29 -5.15 -1.22
C ASP A 43 -7.96 -4.41 -0.03
N ILE A 44 -7.33 -3.33 0.45
CA ILE A 44 -7.88 -2.48 1.51
C ILE A 44 -9.13 -1.72 1.02
N ALA A 45 -9.11 -1.21 -0.22
CA ALA A 45 -10.25 -0.56 -0.86
C ALA A 45 -11.46 -1.49 -0.97
N ASP A 46 -11.26 -2.75 -1.34
CA ASP A 46 -12.33 -3.75 -1.37
C ASP A 46 -12.92 -3.98 0.03
N VAL A 47 -12.08 -4.11 1.06
CA VAL A 47 -12.56 -4.22 2.45
C VAL A 47 -13.41 -3.01 2.83
N ALA A 48 -12.97 -1.81 2.51
CA ALA A 48 -13.73 -0.60 2.80
C ALA A 48 -15.08 -0.58 2.04
N ARG A 49 -15.03 -0.79 0.72
CA ARG A 49 -16.18 -0.73 -0.20
C ARG A 49 -17.28 -1.70 0.16
N PHE A 50 -16.93 -2.94 0.49
CA PHE A 50 -17.92 -3.98 0.74
C PHE A 50 -18.41 -4.05 2.19
N ASN A 51 -17.76 -3.35 3.13
CA ASN A 51 -18.04 -3.53 4.55
C ASN A 51 -18.40 -2.27 5.34
N LYS A 52 -18.00 -1.05 4.92
CA LYS A 52 -18.15 0.17 5.75
C LYS A 52 -19.59 0.51 6.16
N ASP A 53 -20.58 0.07 5.38
CA ASP A 53 -22.00 0.34 5.59
C ASP A 53 -22.81 -0.90 6.00
N ARG A 54 -22.14 -2.02 6.31
CA ARG A 54 -22.82 -3.25 6.73
C ARG A 54 -23.48 -3.13 8.11
N GLY A 55 -24.49 -3.96 8.35
CA GLY A 55 -25.20 -4.01 9.64
C GLY A 55 -24.41 -4.77 10.71
N GLU A 56 -23.60 -5.74 10.32
CA GLU A 56 -22.77 -6.55 11.21
C GLU A 56 -21.62 -5.69 11.77
N TYR A 57 -21.65 -5.45 13.08
CA TYR A 57 -20.72 -4.53 13.75
C TYR A 57 -19.24 -4.83 13.45
N SER A 58 -18.83 -6.10 13.46
CA SER A 58 -17.44 -6.50 13.19
C SER A 58 -17.01 -6.16 11.77
N MET A 59 -17.86 -6.44 10.79
CA MET A 59 -17.59 -6.14 9.38
C MET A 59 -17.60 -4.62 9.15
N LYS A 60 -18.59 -3.93 9.70
CA LYS A 60 -18.68 -2.46 9.65
C LYS A 60 -17.42 -1.79 10.18
N ARG A 61 -16.96 -2.24 11.35
CA ARG A 61 -15.73 -1.72 11.98
C ARG A 61 -14.51 -1.91 11.08
N ALA A 62 -14.36 -3.07 10.45
CA ALA A 62 -13.25 -3.32 9.53
C ALA A 62 -13.33 -2.40 8.29
N GLY A 63 -14.51 -2.29 7.68
CA GLY A 63 -14.71 -1.43 6.52
C GLY A 63 -14.51 0.06 6.82
N GLN A 64 -14.97 0.54 7.98
CA GLN A 64 -14.75 1.92 8.42
C GLN A 64 -13.28 2.22 8.70
N HIS A 65 -12.55 1.28 9.30
CA HIS A 65 -11.12 1.44 9.52
C HIS A 65 -10.37 1.56 8.18
N ALA A 66 -10.65 0.65 7.24
CA ALA A 66 -10.07 0.69 5.90
C ALA A 66 -10.44 1.99 5.16
N HIS A 67 -11.70 2.44 5.23
CA HIS A 67 -12.15 3.71 4.66
C HIS A 67 -11.37 4.92 5.20
N HIS A 68 -11.22 5.02 6.53
CA HIS A 68 -10.48 6.13 7.14
C HIS A 68 -9.00 6.13 6.77
N PHE A 69 -8.39 4.95 6.64
CA PHE A 69 -7.01 4.83 6.16
C PHE A 69 -6.89 5.37 4.73
N LEU A 70 -7.77 4.98 3.82
CA LEU A 70 -7.75 5.46 2.43
C LEU A 70 -7.96 6.97 2.34
N LEU A 71 -8.88 7.54 3.13
CA LEU A 71 -9.04 8.99 3.24
C LEU A 71 -7.77 9.69 3.75
N SER A 72 -7.04 9.07 4.68
CA SER A 72 -5.77 9.63 5.18
C SER A 72 -4.66 9.67 4.12
N LEU A 73 -4.79 8.87 3.06
CA LEU A 73 -3.93 8.89 1.88
C LEU A 73 -4.44 9.85 0.78
N GLY A 74 -5.57 10.54 1.01
CA GLY A 74 -6.21 11.41 0.01
C GLY A 74 -7.01 10.65 -1.06
N MET A 75 -7.34 9.38 -0.82
CA MET A 75 -8.15 8.59 -1.73
C MET A 75 -9.64 8.75 -1.40
N GLU A 76 -10.36 9.48 -2.25
CA GLU A 76 -11.79 9.76 -2.06
C GLU A 76 -12.68 8.85 -2.93
N ASP A 77 -12.19 8.42 -4.09
CA ASP A 77 -12.89 7.56 -5.06
C ASP A 77 -12.16 6.21 -5.21
N TYR A 78 -12.66 5.17 -4.55
CA TYR A 78 -12.14 3.80 -4.61
C TYR A 78 -13.28 2.75 -4.69
#